data_AF-A0A5C4M9K5-F1
#
_entry.id   AF-A0A5C4M9K5-F1
#
_cell.length_a   1.000
_cell.length_b   1.000
_cell.length_c   1.000
_cell.angle_alpha   90.00
_cell.angle_beta   90.00
_cell.angle_gamma   90.00
#
_symmetry.space_group_name_H-M   'P 1'
#
loop_
_entity.id
_entity.type
_entity.pdbx_description
1 polymer ?
#
loop_
_entity_poly.entity_id
_entity_poly.type
_entity_poly.pdbx_seq_one_letter_code
_entity_poly.pdbx_strand_id
1 'polypeptide(L)'
;MDDLQVATAELRALDTRLTTLSDRLRSTDGAASYGKDDLAHDDVIDAMDTFRKNWDDNRDHLADKLLKLGELATQTADGFEEADEKLAAQLVKAIEEAKKKP
;
A
#
# COMPACT_ATOMS: atom_id res chain seq x y z
N MET A 1 23.29 -5.56 10.31
CA MET A 1 22.46 -6.28 9.32
C MET A 1 21.09 -6.53 9.87
N ASP A 2 20.97 -7.04 11.11
CA ASP A 2 19.67 -7.27 11.77
C ASP A 2 18.74 -6.06 11.75
N ASP A 3 19.22 -4.85 12.06
CA ASP A 3 18.39 -3.63 12.01
C ASP A 3 17.84 -3.33 10.60
N LEU A 4 18.61 -3.62 9.55
CA LEU A 4 18.18 -3.41 8.17
C LEU A 4 17.13 -4.46 7.76
N GLN A 5 17.32 -5.71 8.15
CA GLN A 5 16.34 -6.78 7.92
C GLN A 5 15.03 -6.53 8.67
N VAL A 6 15.11 -6.00 9.91
CA VAL A 6 13.93 -5.57 10.67
C VAL A 6 13.22 -4.43 9.94
N ALA A 7 13.95 -3.42 9.46
CA ALA A 7 13.36 -2.31 8.72
C ALA A 7 12.70 -2.75 7.39
N THR A 8 13.31 -3.66 6.62
CA THR A 8 12.70 -4.16 5.37
C THR A 8 11.48 -5.04 5.66
N ALA A 9 11.50 -5.84 6.73
CA ALA A 9 10.33 -6.58 7.19
C ALA A 9 9.18 -5.64 7.60
N GLU A 10 9.48 -4.53 8.27
CA GLU A 10 8.48 -3.53 8.65
C GLU A 10 7.84 -2.86 7.41
N LEU A 11 8.63 -2.55 6.39
CA LEU A 11 8.15 -2.00 5.11
C LEU A 11 7.22 -2.98 4.37
N ARG A 12 7.59 -4.26 4.30
CA ARG A 12 6.73 -5.31 3.71
C ARG A 12 5.44 -5.50 4.52
N ALA A 13 5.53 -5.45 5.84
CA ALA A 13 4.36 -5.49 6.71
C ALA A 13 3.48 -4.24 6.56
N LEU A 14 4.05 -3.08 6.25
CA LEU A 14 3.30 -1.86 5.95
C LEU A 14 2.50 -2.02 4.65
N ASP A 15 3.12 -2.52 3.58
CA ASP A 15 2.43 -2.81 2.32
C ASP A 15 1.21 -3.73 2.53
N THR A 16 1.41 -4.84 3.24
CA THR A 16 0.32 -5.79 3.55
C THR A 16 -0.85 -5.10 4.27
N ARG A 17 -0.54 -4.22 5.24
CA ARG A 17 -1.55 -3.48 6.01
C ARG A 17 -2.28 -2.45 5.14
N LEU A 18 -1.58 -1.74 4.27
CA LEU A 18 -2.15 -0.74 3.37
C LEU A 18 -3.01 -1.37 2.29
N THR A 19 -2.56 -2.48 1.70
CA THR A 19 -3.34 -3.28 0.74
C THR A 19 -4.62 -3.81 1.40
N THR A 20 -4.53 -4.37 2.61
CA THR A 20 -5.71 -4.80 3.37
C THR A 20 -6.69 -3.65 3.63
N LEU A 21 -6.19 -2.46 3.93
CA LEU A 21 -7.03 -1.28 4.13
C LEU A 21 -7.69 -0.81 2.83
N SER A 22 -6.95 -0.84 1.72
CA SER A 22 -7.46 -0.55 0.37
C SER A 22 -8.63 -1.47 0.00
N ASP A 23 -8.47 -2.78 0.22
CA ASP A 23 -9.51 -3.78 -0.04
C ASP A 23 -10.74 -3.56 0.85
N ARG A 24 -10.55 -3.19 2.12
CA ARG A 24 -11.65 -2.87 3.04
C ARG A 24 -12.43 -1.65 2.61
N LEU A 25 -11.74 -0.61 2.13
CA LEU A 25 -12.41 0.55 1.56
C LEU A 25 -13.25 0.13 0.35
N ARG A 26 -12.69 -0.59 -0.61
CA ARG A 26 -13.42 -1.02 -1.82
C ARG A 26 -14.58 -1.98 -1.55
N SER A 27 -14.48 -2.82 -0.53
CA SER A 27 -15.52 -3.78 -0.13
C SER A 27 -16.62 -3.18 0.75
N THR A 28 -16.48 -1.93 1.20
CA THR A 28 -17.57 -1.23 1.88
C THR A 28 -18.59 -0.80 0.84
N ASP A 29 -19.42 -1.75 0.43
CA ASP A 29 -20.45 -1.56 -0.58
C ASP A 29 -21.52 -0.59 -0.04
N GLY A 30 -22.01 0.27 -0.93
CA GLY A 30 -22.97 1.34 -0.63
C GLY A 30 -24.33 0.80 -0.20
N ALA A 31 -24.44 0.32 1.04
CA ALA A 31 -25.63 -0.31 1.62
C ALA A 31 -26.85 0.61 1.77
N ALA A 32 -26.77 1.84 1.25
CA ALA A 32 -27.83 2.81 1.33
C ALA A 32 -28.47 3.01 -0.06
N SER A 33 -29.16 1.96 -0.51
CA SER A 33 -30.13 2.06 -1.60
C SER A 33 -31.38 2.75 -1.04
N TYR A 34 -31.38 4.08 -0.99
CA TYR A 34 -32.59 4.83 -0.66
C TYR A 34 -33.55 4.77 -1.85
N GLY A 35 -34.71 4.16 -1.66
CA GLY A 35 -35.75 4.12 -2.68
C GLY A 35 -36.49 5.45 -2.78
N LYS A 36 -37.20 5.67 -3.89
CA LYS A 36 -38.22 6.75 -4.01
C LYS A 36 -39.25 6.70 -2.87
N ASP A 37 -39.48 5.52 -2.31
CA ASP A 37 -40.42 5.31 -1.21
C ASP A 37 -39.86 5.78 0.15
N ASP A 38 -38.53 5.91 0.30
CA ASP A 38 -37.87 6.38 1.53
C ASP A 38 -37.68 7.90 1.54
N LEU A 39 -37.54 8.51 0.36
CA LEU A 39 -37.26 9.93 0.17
C LEU A 39 -38.39 10.55 -0.66
N ALA A 40 -39.35 11.17 0.02
CA ALA A 40 -40.59 11.67 -0.60
C ALA A 40 -40.42 12.88 -1.55
N HIS A 41 -39.19 13.39 -1.77
CA HIS A 41 -38.93 14.59 -2.58
C HIS A 41 -37.75 14.37 -3.54
N ASP A 42 -37.95 14.66 -4.82
CA ASP A 42 -36.97 14.41 -5.89
C ASP A 42 -35.62 15.12 -5.63
N ASP A 43 -35.62 16.38 -5.18
CA ASP A 43 -34.37 17.09 -4.83
C ASP A 43 -33.53 16.37 -3.74
N VAL A 44 -34.18 15.68 -2.81
CA VAL A 44 -33.49 14.93 -1.75
C VAL A 44 -32.90 13.65 -2.34
N ILE A 45 -33.61 12.99 -3.26
CA ILE A 45 -33.10 11.83 -3.98
C ILE A 45 -31.85 12.22 -4.78
N ASP A 46 -31.89 13.31 -5.54
CA ASP A 46 -30.77 13.79 -6.34
C ASP A 46 -29.55 14.16 -5.47
N ALA A 47 -29.79 14.79 -4.32
CA ALA A 47 -28.74 15.11 -3.37
C ALA A 47 -28.11 13.85 -2.75
N MET A 48 -28.92 12.84 -2.41
CA MET A 48 -28.45 11.56 -1.87
C MET A 48 -27.69 10.74 -2.91
N ASP A 49 -28.15 10.72 -4.16
CA ASP A 49 -27.45 10.08 -5.27
C ASP A 49 -26.09 10.74 -5.54
N THR A 50 -26.05 12.08 -5.50
CA THR A 50 -24.81 12.86 -5.62
C THR A 50 -23.85 12.56 -4.47
N PHE A 51 -24.37 12.53 -3.24
CA PHE A 51 -23.59 12.17 -2.05
C PHE A 51 -22.99 10.77 -2.19
N ARG A 52 -23.79 9.77 -2.58
CA ARG A 52 -23.32 8.39 -2.78
C ARG A 52 -22.21 8.32 -3.81
N LYS A 53 -22.41 8.92 -5.00
CA LYS A 53 -21.38 8.93 -6.06
C LYS A 53 -20.08 9.56 -5.58
N ASN A 54 -20.16 10.73 -4.95
CA ASN A 54 -18.98 11.38 -4.40
C ASN A 54 -18.30 10.55 -3.30
N TRP A 55 -19.09 9.86 -2.46
CA TRP A 55 -18.55 8.97 -1.44
C TRP A 55 -17.79 7.80 -2.07
N ASP A 56 -18.40 7.12 -3.05
CA ASP A 56 -17.78 6.00 -3.77
C ASP A 56 -16.49 6.45 -4.48
N ASP A 57 -16.54 7.56 -5.22
CA ASP A 57 -15.38 8.11 -5.93
C ASP A 57 -14.23 8.46 -4.97
N ASN A 58 -14.52 9.10 -3.84
CA ASN A 58 -13.50 9.47 -2.86
C ASN A 58 -12.90 8.25 -2.15
N ARG A 59 -13.73 7.25 -1.86
CA ARG A 59 -13.30 5.99 -1.25
C ARG A 59 -12.37 5.21 -2.18
N ASP A 60 -12.73 5.14 -3.46
CA ASP A 60 -11.92 4.46 -4.47
C ASP A 60 -10.59 5.19 -4.71
N HIS A 61 -10.61 6.53 -4.76
CA HIS A 61 -9.38 7.34 -4.84
C HIS A 61 -8.46 7.17 -3.62
N LEU A 62 -9.03 7.06 -2.41
CA LEU A 62 -8.25 6.79 -1.21
C LEU A 62 -7.65 5.38 -1.25
N ALA A 63 -8.42 4.39 -1.68
CA ALA A 63 -7.96 3.01 -1.83
C ALA A 63 -6.78 2.91 -2.81
N ASP A 64 -6.83 3.62 -3.93
CA ASP A 64 -5.74 3.68 -4.92
C ASP A 64 -4.46 4.28 -4.36
N LYS A 65 -4.57 5.34 -3.55
CA LYS A 65 -3.42 5.98 -2.90
C LYS A 65 -2.76 5.05 -1.88
N LEU A 66 -3.57 4.32 -1.11
CA LEU A 66 -3.05 3.35 -0.13
C LEU A 66 -2.31 2.21 -0.83
N LEU A 67 -2.85 1.70 -1.94
CA LEU A 67 -2.18 0.67 -2.73
C LEU A 67 -0.82 1.15 -3.25
N LYS A 68 -0.78 2.34 -3.86
CA LYS A 68 0.48 2.95 -4.34
C LYS A 68 1.50 3.17 -3.23
N LEU A 69 1.04 3.54 -2.04
CA LEU A 69 1.93 3.71 -0.89
C LEU A 69 2.50 2.38 -0.41
N GLY A 70 1.70 1.31 -0.43
CA GLY A 70 2.15 -0.05 -0.14
C GLY A 70 3.19 -0.54 -1.14
N GLU A 71 2.91 -0.37 -2.44
CA GLU A 71 3.86 -0.69 -3.51
C GLU A 71 5.21 0.04 -3.34
N LEU A 72 5.17 1.33 -2.99
CA LEU A 72 6.38 2.11 -2.73
C LEU A 72 7.16 1.58 -1.51
N ALA A 73 6.47 1.15 -0.46
CA ALA A 73 7.12 0.56 0.71
C ALA A 73 7.85 -0.76 0.34
N THR A 74 7.20 -1.62 -0.45
CA THR A 74 7.82 -2.86 -0.95
C THR A 74 9.00 -2.58 -1.87
N GLN A 75 8.88 -1.63 -2.81
CA GLN A 75 10.00 -1.22 -3.68
C GLN A 75 11.19 -0.68 -2.88
N THR A 76 10.91 0.05 -1.79
CA THR A 76 11.96 0.56 -0.89
C THR A 76 12.66 -0.59 -0.17
N ALA A 77 11.92 -1.59 0.30
CA ALA A 77 12.49 -2.78 0.93
C ALA A 77 13.38 -3.56 -0.06
N ASP A 78 12.91 -3.78 -1.28
CA ASP A 78 13.67 -4.46 -2.34
C ASP A 78 14.99 -3.72 -2.64
N GLY A 79 14.95 -2.39 -2.73
CA GLY A 79 16.16 -1.57 -2.98
C GLY A 79 17.20 -1.65 -1.85
N PHE A 80 16.75 -1.75 -0.59
CA PHE A 80 17.66 -1.95 0.54
C PHE A 80 18.27 -3.35 0.56
N GLU A 81 17.47 -4.38 0.31
CA GLU A 81 17.95 -5.77 0.25
C GLU A 81 18.96 -5.94 -0.89
N GLU A 82 18.68 -5.38 -2.08
CA GLU A 82 19.62 -5.42 -3.22
C GLU A 82 20.94 -4.69 -2.90
N ALA A 83 20.88 -3.54 -2.23
CA ALA A 83 22.07 -2.81 -1.81
C ALA A 83 22.91 -3.60 -0.80
N ASP A 84 22.26 -4.28 0.14
CA ASP A 84 22.89 -5.13 1.14
C ASP A 84 23.59 -6.34 0.52
N GLU A 85 22.91 -7.04 -0.39
CA GLU A 85 23.47 -8.17 -1.14
C GLU A 85 24.71 -7.76 -1.95
N LYS A 86 24.65 -6.61 -2.63
CA LYS A 86 25.78 -6.06 -3.38
C LYS A 86 26.97 -5.75 -2.47
N LEU A 87 26.72 -5.17 -1.30
CA LEU A 87 27.77 -4.88 -0.33
C LEU A 87 28.41 -6.18 0.21
N ALA A 88 27.59 -7.16 0.58
CA ALA A 88 28.06 -8.46 1.05
C ALA A 88 28.95 -9.15 0.01
N ALA A 89 28.54 -9.16 -1.26
CA ALA A 89 29.32 -9.72 -2.35
C ALA A 89 30.68 -9.02 -2.53
N GLN A 90 30.72 -7.69 -2.42
CA GLN A 90 31.97 -6.93 -2.49
C GLN A 90 32.91 -7.24 -1.32
N LEU A 91 32.37 -7.39 -0.10
CA LEU A 91 33.15 -7.74 1.08
C LEU A 91 33.75 -9.15 0.96
N VAL A 92 32.98 -10.14 0.50
CA VAL A 92 33.48 -11.50 0.26
C VAL A 92 34.63 -11.47 -0.74
N LYS A 93 34.45 -10.76 -1.87
CA LYS A 93 35.50 -10.62 -2.88
C LYS A 93 36.77 -9.96 -2.32
N ALA A 94 36.64 -8.88 -1.55
CA ALA A 94 37.76 -8.20 -0.93
C ALA A 94 38.52 -9.11 0.06
N ILE A 95 37.80 -9.92 0.84
CA ILE A 95 38.41 -10.89 1.77
C ILE A 95 39.18 -11.98 1.01
N GLU A 96 38.64 -12.48 -0.10
CA GLU A 96 39.33 -13.47 -0.93
C GLU A 96 40.59 -12.88 -1.59
N GLU A 97 40.54 -11.64 -2.06
CA GLU A 97 41.70 -10.95 -2.63
C GLU A 97 42.77 -10.70 -1.58
N ALA A 98 42.38 -10.31 -0.35
CA ALA A 98 43.31 -10.13 0.76
C ALA A 98 44.03 -11.44 1.15
N LYS A 99 43.33 -12.58 1.12
CA LYS A 99 43.92 -13.91 1.38
C LYS A 99 44.90 -14.38 0.29
N LYS A 100 44.83 -13.82 -0.92
CA LYS A 100 45.70 -14.17 -2.05
C LYS A 100 47.00 -13.37 -2.08
N LYS A 101 47.13 -12.31 -1.27
CA LYS A 101 48.36 -11.52 -1.14
C LYS A 101 49.26 -12.15 -0.05
N PRO A 102 50.51 -12.53 -0.36
CA PRO A 102 51.45 -13.08 0.63
C PRO A 102 51.88 -12.05 1.68
#